data_AF-A0A7S1PKE7-F1
#
_entry.id   AF-A0A7S1PKE7-F1
#
_cell.length_a   1.000
_cell.length_b   1.000
_cell.length_c   1.000
_cell.angle_alpha   90.00
_cell.angle_beta   90.00
_cell.angle_gamma   90.00
#
_symmetry.space_group_name_H-M   'P 1'
#
loop_
_entity.id
_entity.type
_entity.pdbx_description
1 polymer ?
#
loop_
_entity_poly.entity_id
_entity_poly.type
_entity_poly.pdbx_seq_one_letter_code
_entity_poly.pdbx_strand_id
1 'polypeptide(L)'
;SRRSEWNAIESERRALYAAYRSEVLVVTSSHKIEVKVKGHRAMETLDVLQQIQKDVERTRHECDSFRRPPTRAALSALLFVYAHRNPDTQYIQGMHEVAALLYHVFSADPEAAEADTFWCLCAVMREIK
;
A
#
# COMPACT_ATOMS: atom_id res chain seq x y z
N SER A 1 21.32 22.21 -2.93
CA SER A 1 21.30 21.95 -4.39
C SER A 1 19.95 21.33 -4.73
N ARG A 2 19.47 21.41 -5.97
CA ARG A 2 18.18 20.78 -6.32
C ARG A 2 18.12 19.30 -5.92
N ARG A 3 19.23 18.57 -6.04
CA ARG A 3 19.32 17.16 -5.62
C ARG A 3 19.13 16.97 -4.11
N SER A 4 19.68 17.84 -3.26
CA SER A 4 19.48 17.75 -1.81
C SER A 4 18.04 18.07 -1.39
N GLU A 5 17.39 18.99 -2.10
CA GLU A 5 15.97 19.30 -1.89
C GLU A 5 15.07 18.11 -2.24
N TRP A 6 15.31 17.48 -3.40
CA TRP A 6 14.56 16.28 -3.81
C TRP A 6 14.71 15.13 -2.81
N ASN A 7 15.93 14.83 -2.37
CA ASN A 7 16.16 13.78 -1.37
C ASN A 7 15.44 14.07 -0.04
N ALA A 8 15.34 15.34 0.36
CA ALA A 8 14.61 15.73 1.57
C ALA A 8 13.10 15.47 1.43
N ILE A 9 12.51 15.83 0.27
CA ILE A 9 11.09 15.59 -0.02
C ILE A 9 10.79 14.09 -0.03
N GLU A 10 11.62 13.27 -0.69
CA GLU A 10 11.46 11.82 -0.72
C GLU A 10 11.53 11.23 0.70
N SER A 11 12.52 11.65 1.48
CA SER A 11 12.68 11.19 2.87
C SER A 11 11.47 11.56 3.74
N GLU A 12 10.97 12.79 3.64
CA GLU A 12 9.79 13.25 4.36
C GLU A 12 8.55 12.43 3.98
N ARG A 13 8.34 12.19 2.68
CA ARG A 13 7.20 11.40 2.18
C ARG A 13 7.25 9.96 2.64
N ARG A 14 8.42 9.34 2.61
CA ARG A 14 8.62 7.95 3.08
C ARG A 14 8.39 7.85 4.60
N ALA A 15 8.89 8.82 5.38
CA ALA A 15 8.64 8.88 6.82
C ALA A 15 7.15 9.07 7.14
N LEU A 16 6.45 9.93 6.40
CA LEU A 16 5.02 10.17 6.58
C LEU A 16 4.19 8.92 6.26
N TYR A 17 4.51 8.20 5.18
CA TYR A 17 3.88 6.92 4.89
C TYR A 17 4.11 5.90 6.01
N ALA A 18 5.34 5.80 6.52
CA ALA A 18 5.66 4.91 7.63
C ALA A 18 4.83 5.21 8.87
N ALA A 19 4.62 6.50 9.18
CA ALA A 19 3.73 6.93 10.26
C ALA A 19 2.28 6.46 10.03
N TYR A 20 1.69 6.74 8.86
CA TYR A 20 0.33 6.30 8.52
C TYR A 20 0.15 4.79 8.59
N ARG A 21 1.12 4.05 8.07
CA ARG A 21 1.11 2.58 8.10
C ARG A 21 1.15 2.08 9.54
N SER A 22 2.04 2.63 10.37
CA SER A 22 2.20 2.22 11.77
C SER A 22 0.98 2.53 12.65
N GLU A 23 0.17 3.52 12.27
CA GLU A 23 -1.07 3.88 12.95
C GLU A 23 -2.12 2.77 12.79
N VAL A 24 -2.21 2.18 11.59
CA VAL A 24 -3.34 1.32 11.23
C VAL A 24 -3.02 -0.18 11.20
N LEU A 25 -1.75 -0.57 11.03
CA LEU A 25 -1.36 -1.98 10.93
C LEU A 25 0.08 -2.27 11.37
N VAL A 26 0.37 -3.56 11.56
CA VAL A 26 1.73 -4.14 11.60
C VAL A 26 1.81 -5.27 10.58
N VAL A 27 2.97 -5.43 9.93
CA VAL A 27 3.32 -6.63 9.17
C VAL A 27 4.31 -7.43 10.00
N THR A 28 3.97 -8.66 10.34
CA THR A 28 4.82 -9.56 11.13
C THR A 28 6.03 -10.04 10.32
N SER A 29 6.99 -10.68 11.00
CA SER A 29 8.11 -11.38 10.33
C SER A 29 7.65 -12.50 9.40
N SER A 30 6.44 -13.04 9.60
CA SER A 30 5.79 -14.02 8.72
C SER A 30 4.94 -13.39 7.61
N HIS A 31 5.06 -12.07 7.39
CA HIS A 31 4.32 -11.30 6.39
C HIS A 31 2.79 -11.29 6.59
N LYS A 32 2.32 -11.57 7.80
CA LYS A 32 0.91 -11.45 8.17
C LYS A 32 0.60 -9.99 8.54
N ILE A 33 -0.56 -9.49 8.10
CA ILE A 33 -1.05 -8.16 8.47
C ILE A 33 -1.91 -8.27 9.72
N GLU A 34 -1.58 -7.47 10.72
CA GLU A 34 -2.34 -7.30 11.96
C GLU A 34 -2.85 -5.86 12.05
N VAL A 35 -4.17 -5.68 12.03
CA VAL A 35 -4.83 -4.37 12.03
C VAL A 35 -4.93 -3.82 13.45
N LYS A 36 -4.64 -2.52 13.63
CA LYS A 36 -4.68 -1.81 14.92
C LYS A 36 -5.99 -1.06 15.19
N VAL A 37 -6.92 -1.07 14.24
CA VAL A 37 -8.20 -0.36 14.32
C VAL A 37 -9.12 -0.98 15.38
N LYS A 38 -9.68 -0.15 16.26
CA LYS A 38 -10.57 -0.55 17.37
C LYS A 38 -11.98 0.03 17.20
N GLY A 39 -12.95 -0.57 17.88
CA GLY A 39 -14.33 -0.08 17.96
C GLY A 39 -15.25 -0.60 16.86
N HIS A 40 -16.44 0.01 16.72
CA HIS A 40 -17.52 -0.47 15.86
C HIS A 40 -17.15 -0.60 14.36
N ARG A 41 -16.16 0.17 13.89
CA ARG A 41 -15.67 0.11 12.50
C ARG A 41 -14.62 -0.98 12.23
N ALA A 42 -14.27 -1.77 13.24
CA ALA A 42 -13.27 -2.83 13.10
C ALA A 42 -13.71 -3.90 12.08
N MET A 43 -15.00 -4.27 12.06
CA MET A 43 -15.51 -5.30 11.15
C MET A 43 -15.40 -4.86 9.68
N GLU A 44 -15.91 -3.67 9.35
CA GLU A 44 -15.82 -3.07 8.01
C GLU A 44 -14.37 -2.97 7.53
N THR A 45 -13.47 -2.59 8.44
CA THR A 45 -12.04 -2.49 8.15
C THR A 45 -11.43 -3.87 7.82
N LEU A 46 -11.81 -4.90 8.56
CA LEU A 46 -11.34 -6.27 8.31
C LEU A 46 -11.90 -6.82 6.99
N ASP A 47 -13.14 -6.50 6.65
CA ASP A 47 -13.75 -6.90 5.37
C ASP A 47 -13.02 -6.26 4.18
N VAL A 48 -12.67 -4.96 4.28
CA VAL A 48 -11.84 -4.28 3.28
C VAL A 48 -10.46 -4.94 3.15
N LEU A 49 -9.80 -5.27 4.27
CA LEU A 49 -8.50 -5.96 4.21
C LEU A 49 -8.62 -7.34 3.56
N GLN A 50 -9.66 -8.12 3.88
CA GLN A 50 -9.87 -9.42 3.27
C GLN A 50 -10.11 -9.32 1.77
N GLN A 51 -10.88 -8.31 1.33
CA GLN A 51 -11.09 -8.05 -0.09
C GLN A 51 -9.77 -7.72 -0.79
N ILE A 52 -8.98 -6.80 -0.23
CA ILE A 52 -7.64 -6.44 -0.74
C ILE A 52 -6.74 -7.68 -0.84
N GLN A 53 -6.70 -8.53 0.19
CA GLN A 53 -5.82 -9.71 0.20
C GLN A 53 -6.20 -10.72 -0.89
N LYS A 54 -7.50 -10.98 -1.10
CA LYS A 54 -7.99 -11.84 -2.19
C LYS A 54 -7.59 -11.29 -3.56
N ASP A 55 -7.73 -9.98 -3.72
CA ASP A 55 -7.41 -9.27 -4.95
C ASP A 55 -5.89 -9.24 -5.24
N VAL A 56 -5.06 -9.03 -4.21
CA VAL A 56 -3.60 -9.08 -4.31
C VAL A 56 -3.12 -10.50 -4.60
N GLU A 57 -3.76 -11.53 -4.02
CA GLU A 57 -3.38 -12.93 -4.26
C GLU A 57 -3.48 -13.34 -5.74
N ARG A 58 -4.51 -12.86 -6.45
CA ARG A 58 -4.70 -13.10 -7.89
C ARG A 58 -3.90 -12.15 -8.80
N THR A 59 -3.31 -11.09 -8.25
CA THR A 59 -2.63 -10.06 -9.04
C THR A 59 -1.33 -10.58 -9.63
N ARG A 60 -1.22 -10.55 -10.97
CA ARG A 60 -0.01 -10.95 -11.72
C ARG A 60 0.55 -12.30 -11.25
N HIS A 61 -0.33 -13.26 -10.95
CA HIS A 61 0.02 -14.55 -10.35
C HIS A 61 0.98 -15.38 -11.23
N GLU A 62 1.04 -15.09 -12.52
CA GLU A 62 2.00 -15.60 -13.49
C GLU A 62 3.45 -15.16 -13.22
N CYS A 63 3.66 -14.09 -12.44
CA CYS A 63 4.97 -13.52 -12.14
C CYS A 63 5.43 -13.90 -10.73
N ASP A 64 6.57 -14.58 -10.63
CA ASP A 64 7.16 -15.06 -9.37
C ASP A 64 7.29 -13.97 -8.31
N SER A 65 7.67 -12.77 -8.73
CA SER A 65 7.88 -11.64 -7.81
C SER A 65 6.61 -11.28 -7.03
N PHE A 66 5.43 -11.37 -7.66
CA PHE A 66 4.12 -11.08 -7.06
C PHE A 66 3.54 -12.23 -6.24
N ARG A 67 4.11 -13.44 -6.38
CA ARG A 67 3.75 -14.59 -5.52
C ARG A 67 4.46 -14.55 -4.16
N ARG A 68 5.53 -13.77 -4.03
CA ARG A 68 6.32 -13.70 -2.79
C ARG A 68 5.52 -13.04 -1.65
N PRO A 69 5.51 -13.62 -0.43
CA PRO A 69 4.81 -13.05 0.72
C PRO A 69 5.18 -11.59 1.04
N PRO A 70 6.46 -11.15 0.99
CA PRO A 70 6.81 -9.74 1.21
C PRO A 70 6.10 -8.79 0.23
N THR A 71 6.04 -9.15 -1.06
CA THR A 71 5.42 -8.31 -2.09
C THR A 71 3.90 -8.25 -1.90
N ARG A 72 3.25 -9.38 -1.59
CA ARG A 72 1.82 -9.41 -1.28
C ARG A 72 1.48 -8.60 -0.03
N ALA A 73 2.32 -8.69 1.00
CA ALA A 73 2.15 -7.91 2.23
C ALA A 73 2.31 -6.40 1.96
N ALA A 74 3.30 -6.00 1.16
CA ALA A 74 3.52 -4.59 0.81
C ALA A 74 2.34 -4.01 0.02
N LEU A 75 1.88 -4.70 -1.03
CA LEU A 75 0.71 -4.29 -1.82
C LEU A 75 -0.56 -4.21 -0.95
N SER A 76 -0.78 -5.21 -0.10
CA SER A 76 -1.94 -5.23 0.79
C SER A 76 -1.89 -4.09 1.81
N ALA A 77 -0.70 -3.83 2.39
CA ALA A 77 -0.50 -2.76 3.35
C ALA A 77 -0.75 -1.38 2.72
N LEU A 78 -0.14 -1.08 1.57
CA LEU A 78 -0.29 0.23 0.94
C LEU A 78 -1.73 0.50 0.48
N LEU A 79 -2.42 -0.52 -0.06
CA LEU A 79 -3.83 -0.40 -0.47
C LEU A 79 -4.75 -0.20 0.74
N PHE A 80 -4.47 -0.90 1.84
CA PHE A 80 -5.23 -0.76 3.06
C PHE A 80 -5.03 0.62 3.71
N VAL A 81 -3.79 1.11 3.75
CA VAL A 81 -3.48 2.48 4.20
C VAL A 81 -4.22 3.49 3.33
N TYR A 82 -4.22 3.32 2.01
CA TYR A 82 -4.97 4.18 1.10
C TYR A 82 -6.47 4.21 1.45
N ALA A 83 -7.10 3.03 1.58
CA ALA A 83 -8.52 2.93 1.87
C ALA A 83 -8.89 3.58 3.22
N HIS A 84 -8.06 3.38 4.25
CA HIS A 84 -8.27 3.98 5.56
C HIS A 84 -8.17 5.52 5.53
N ARG A 85 -7.28 6.06 4.70
CA ARG A 85 -7.06 7.50 4.57
C ARG A 85 -8.07 8.21 3.67
N ASN A 86 -8.80 7.47 2.83
CA ASN A 86 -9.75 8.00 1.86
C ASN A 86 -11.14 7.36 2.04
N PRO A 87 -11.86 7.68 3.14
CA PRO A 87 -13.13 7.02 3.46
C PRO A 87 -14.25 7.25 2.44
N ASP A 88 -14.16 8.30 1.62
CA ASP A 88 -15.16 8.62 0.59
C ASP A 88 -15.01 7.76 -0.68
N THR A 89 -13.78 7.42 -1.06
CA THR A 89 -13.48 6.59 -2.25
C THR A 89 -13.31 5.12 -1.88
N GLN A 90 -12.88 4.84 -0.64
CA GLN A 90 -12.56 3.51 -0.12
C GLN A 90 -11.66 2.70 -1.09
N TYR A 91 -11.57 1.40 -0.89
CA TYR A 91 -10.93 0.48 -1.84
C TYR A 91 -11.94 0.04 -2.90
N ILE A 92 -11.55 0.12 -4.17
CA ILE A 92 -12.34 -0.35 -5.32
C ILE A 92 -11.57 -1.47 -6.02
N GLN A 93 -12.27 -2.54 -6.38
CA GLN A 93 -11.69 -3.64 -7.15
C GLN A 93 -11.03 -3.10 -8.44
N GLY A 94 -9.80 -3.54 -8.70
CA GLY A 94 -8.97 -3.04 -9.82
C GLY A 94 -7.85 -2.09 -9.39
N MET A 95 -7.98 -1.41 -8.25
CA MET A 95 -6.90 -0.58 -7.70
C MET A 95 -5.61 -1.37 -7.44
N HIS A 96 -5.74 -2.67 -7.13
CA HIS A 96 -4.61 -3.59 -6.96
C HIS A 96 -3.74 -3.72 -8.22
N GLU A 97 -4.31 -3.57 -9.42
CA GLU A 97 -3.56 -3.69 -10.68
C GLU A 97 -2.68 -2.47 -10.93
N VAL A 98 -3.23 -1.28 -10.64
CA VAL A 98 -2.49 -0.01 -10.71
C VAL A 98 -1.36 -0.02 -9.68
N ALA A 99 -1.67 -0.42 -8.43
CA ALA A 99 -0.66 -0.54 -7.39
C ALA A 99 0.45 -1.53 -7.77
N ALA A 100 0.10 -2.69 -8.34
CA ALA A 100 1.09 -3.68 -8.76
C ALA A 100 2.01 -3.17 -9.87
N LEU A 101 1.47 -2.44 -10.86
CA LEU A 101 2.29 -1.85 -11.93
C LEU A 101 3.27 -0.82 -11.36
N LEU A 102 2.78 0.09 -10.52
CA LEU A 102 3.63 1.11 -9.88
C LEU A 102 4.70 0.46 -8.99
N TYR A 103 4.32 -0.53 -8.18
CA TYR A 103 5.27 -1.26 -7.33
C TYR A 103 6.35 -1.97 -8.14
N HIS A 104 6.00 -2.54 -9.29
CA HIS A 104 6.98 -3.14 -10.19
C HIS A 104 7.98 -2.10 -10.70
N VAL A 105 7.51 -0.91 -11.07
CA VAL A 105 8.38 0.19 -11.53
C VAL A 105 9.34 0.64 -10.42
N PHE A 106 8.87 0.71 -9.17
CA PHE A 106 9.71 1.10 -8.03
C PHE A 106 10.53 -0.04 -7.41
N SER A 107 10.46 -1.26 -7.96
CA SER A 107 11.11 -2.44 -7.36
C SER A 107 12.64 -2.42 -7.33
N ALA A 108 13.27 -1.44 -7.99
CA ALA A 108 14.71 -1.20 -7.93
C ALA A 108 15.20 -0.79 -6.52
N ASP A 109 14.33 -0.17 -5.72
CA ASP A 109 14.57 0.14 -4.30
C ASP A 109 13.48 -0.52 -3.44
N PRO A 110 13.68 -1.79 -3.00
CA PRO A 110 12.65 -2.54 -2.29
C PRO A 110 12.23 -1.92 -0.95
N GLU A 111 13.11 -1.15 -0.29
CA GLU A 111 12.82 -0.51 1.00
C GLU A 111 11.88 0.69 0.81
N ALA A 112 12.04 1.40 -0.31
CA ALA A 112 11.19 2.54 -0.67
C ALA A 112 9.94 2.18 -1.46
N ALA A 113 9.96 1.05 -2.19
CA ALA A 113 8.95 0.72 -3.20
C ALA A 113 7.51 0.81 -2.67
N GLU A 114 7.25 0.37 -1.43
CA GLU A 114 5.93 0.43 -0.82
C GLU A 114 5.45 1.88 -0.64
N ALA A 115 6.30 2.75 -0.10
CA ALA A 115 5.98 4.15 0.16
C ALA A 115 5.86 4.97 -1.13
N ASP A 116 6.77 4.76 -2.07
CA ASP A 116 6.78 5.47 -3.35
C ASP A 116 5.57 5.07 -4.20
N THR A 117 5.20 3.78 -4.18
CA THR A 117 3.96 3.27 -4.79
C THR A 117 2.74 3.92 -4.16
N PHE A 118 2.67 4.01 -2.83
CA PHE A 118 1.54 4.62 -2.13
C PHE A 118 1.28 6.06 -2.59
N TRP A 119 2.32 6.90 -2.62
CA TRP A 119 2.17 8.30 -3.01
C TRP A 119 1.81 8.46 -4.48
N CYS A 120 2.40 7.65 -5.37
CA CYS A 120 2.03 7.65 -6.78
C CYS A 120 0.60 7.17 -7.00
N LEU A 121 0.17 6.14 -6.28
CA LEU A 121 -1.21 5.65 -6.31
C LEU A 121 -2.18 6.74 -5.87
N CYS A 122 -1.88 7.47 -4.78
CA CYS A 122 -2.69 8.59 -4.33
C CYS A 122 -2.83 9.68 -5.40
N ALA A 123 -1.72 10.01 -6.09
CA ALA A 123 -1.74 10.98 -7.17
C ALA A 123 -2.60 10.50 -8.35
N VAL A 124 -2.43 9.25 -8.79
CA VAL A 124 -3.21 8.66 -9.89
C VAL A 124 -4.71 8.63 -9.56
N MET A 125 -5.08 8.14 -8.38
CA MET A 125 -6.49 8.00 -7.98
C MET A 125 -7.19 9.35 -7.81
N ARG A 126 -6.44 10.43 -7.54
CA ARG A 126 -6.99 11.78 -7.47
C ARG A 126 -7.43 12.30 -8.85
N GLU A 127 -6.75 11.89 -9.92
CA GLU A 127 -7.03 12.33 -11.29
C GLU A 127 -8.12 11.47 -11.97
N ILE A 128 -8.37 10.27 -11.46
CA ILE A 128 -9.44 9.38 -11.93
C ILE A 128 -10.71 9.76 -11.16
N LYS A 129 -11.47 10.73 -11.69
CA LYS A 129 -12.85 11.04 -11.28
C LYS A 129 -13.80 10.82 -12.43
#